data_AF-Q0FWQ5-F1
#
_entry.id   AF-Q0FWQ5-F1
#
_cell.length_a   1.000
_cell.length_b   1.000
_cell.length_c   1.000
_cell.angle_alpha   90.00
_cell.angle_beta   90.00
_cell.angle_gamma   90.00
#
_symmetry.space_group_name_H-M   'P 1'
#
loop_
_entity.id
_entity.type
_entity.pdbx_description
1 polymer ?
#
loop_
_entity_poly.entity_id
_entity_poly.type
_entity_poly.pdbx_seq_one_letter_code
_entity_poly.pdbx_strand_id
1 'polypeptide(L)' 'MRGGLASREEAEILGLTPKTPVQHVTSINRDPDGAAIELNRGCWPMSSVELVFTSDG' A
#
# COMPACT_ATOMS: atom_id res chain seq x y z
N MET A 1 -5.50 -6.43 -0.94
CA MET A 1 -4.68 -5.56 -1.81
C MET A 1 -5.37 -5.43 -3.16
N ARG A 2 -5.27 -4.29 -3.84
CA ARG A 2 -5.86 -4.08 -5.19
C ARG A 2 -4.92 -3.28 -6.07
N GLY A 3 -4.66 -3.75 -7.30
CA GLY A 3 -3.92 -2.98 -8.30
C GLY A 3 -4.78 -1.84 -8.87
N GLY A 4 -4.12 -0.73 -9.22
CA GLY A 4 -4.78 0.45 -9.75
C GLY A 4 -3.81 1.42 -10.42
N LEU A 5 -4.34 2.56 -10.82
CA LEU A 5 -3.57 3.68 -11.34
C LEU A 5 -3.56 4.79 -10.29
N ALA A 6 -2.42 5.43 -10.08
CA ALA A 6 -2.29 6.53 -9.13
C ALA A 6 -3.29 7.65 -9.48
N SER A 7 -4.01 8.12 -8.47
CA SER A 7 -4.77 9.35 -8.53
C SER A 7 -3.81 10.54 -8.75
N ARG A 8 -4.37 11.72 -9.06
CA ARG A 8 -3.54 12.92 -9.25
C ARG A 8 -2.79 13.29 -7.97
N GLU A 9 -3.47 13.21 -6.83
CA GLU A 9 -2.91 13.51 -5.51
C GLU A 9 -1.86 12.48 -5.11
N GLU A 10 -2.13 11.19 -5.30
CA GLU A 10 -1.16 10.11 -5.04
C GLU A 10 0.10 10.30 -5.89
N ALA A 11 -0.07 10.63 -7.17
CA ALA A 11 1.06 10.88 -8.06
C ALA A 11 1.87 12.11 -7.65
N GLU A 12 1.21 13.18 -7.21
CA GLU A 12 1.89 14.40 -6.73
C GLU A 12 2.70 14.12 -5.45
N ILE A 13 2.09 13.51 -4.44
CA ILE A 13 2.74 13.19 -3.17
C ILE A 13 3.94 12.25 -3.37
N LEU A 14 3.80 11.26 -4.26
CA LEU A 14 4.82 10.23 -4.50
C LEU A 14 5.83 10.62 -5.59
N GLY A 15 5.70 11.78 -6.22
CA GLY A 15 6.57 12.20 -7.32
C GLY A 15 6.47 11.31 -8.56
N LEU A 16 5.29 10.75 -8.83
CA LEU A 16 5.00 9.90 -9.98
C LEU A 16 4.36 10.69 -11.11
N THR A 17 4.38 10.11 -12.31
CA THR A 17 3.49 10.59 -13.37
C THR A 17 2.05 10.17 -13.04
N PRO A 18 1.03 11.02 -13.24
CA PRO A 18 -0.37 10.61 -13.07
C PRO A 18 -0.69 9.33 -13.84
N LYS A 19 -1.50 8.46 -13.24
CA LYS A 19 -1.83 7.12 -13.77
C LYS A 19 -0.66 6.12 -13.81
N THR A 20 0.45 6.38 -13.13
CA THR A 20 1.46 5.32 -12.88
C THR A 20 0.79 4.15 -12.16
N PRO A 21 1.05 2.88 -12.54
CA PRO A 21 0.53 1.73 -11.82
C PRO A 21 0.98 1.69 -10.35
N VAL A 22 0.01 1.53 -9.46
CA VAL A 22 0.23 1.44 -8.01
C VAL A 22 -0.52 0.26 -7.42
N GLN A 23 -0.01 -0.22 -6.29
CA GLN A 23 -0.62 -1.25 -5.47
C GLN A 23 -1.27 -0.60 -4.25
N HIS A 24 -2.60 -0.50 -4.24
CA HIS A 24 -3.35 -0.02 -3.07
C HIS A 24 -3.40 -1.08 -1.97
N VAL A 25 -3.12 -0.64 -0.74
CA VAL A 25 -3.02 -1.47 0.46
C VAL A 25 -3.85 -0.84 1.58
N THR A 26 -4.60 -1.71 2.27
CA THR A 26 -5.22 -1.40 3.56
C THR A 26 -4.60 -2.32 4.58
N SER A 27 -4.07 -1.79 5.68
CA SER A 27 -3.51 -2.58 6.77
C SER A 27 -4.13 -2.22 8.11
N ILE A 28 -4.23 -3.21 8.98
CA ILE A 28 -4.57 -3.04 10.39
C ILE A 28 -3.39 -3.54 11.19
N ASN A 29 -2.67 -2.63 11.84
CA ASN A 29 -1.57 -2.99 12.72
C ASN A 29 -2.12 -3.28 14.11
N ARG A 30 -1.60 -4.33 14.74
CA ARG A 30 -2.02 -4.80 16.06
C ARG A 30 -0.84 -4.78 17.03
N ASP A 31 -1.13 -4.62 18.30
CA ASP A 31 -0.17 -4.86 19.38
C ASP A 31 0.08 -6.37 19.58
N PRO A 32 1.02 -6.76 20.47
CA PRO A 32 1.29 -8.17 20.76
C PRO A 32 0.10 -8.96 21.32
N ASP A 33 -0.87 -8.30 21.94
CA ASP A 33 -2.09 -8.92 22.48
C ASP A 33 -3.20 -9.03 21.41
N GLY A 34 -2.95 -8.54 20.20
CA GLY A 34 -3.86 -8.58 19.06
C GLY A 34 -4.85 -7.41 19.00
N ALA A 35 -4.76 -6.43 19.90
CA ALA A 35 -5.60 -5.25 19.85
C ALA A 35 -5.17 -4.35 18.68
N ALA A 36 -6.14 -3.86 17.90
CA ALA A 36 -5.86 -2.97 16.78
C ALA A 36 -5.40 -1.60 17.28
N ILE A 37 -4.24 -1.14 16.79
CA ILE A 37 -3.65 0.15 17.17
C ILE A 37 -3.61 1.15 16.01
N GLU A 38 -3.69 0.69 14.76
CA GLU A 38 -3.66 1.55 13.58
C GLU A 38 -4.45 0.95 12.43
N LEU A 39 -5.13 1.81 11.67
CA LEU A 39 -5.67 1.51 10.35
C LEU A 39 -5.00 2.41 9.32
N ASN A 40 -4.30 1.82 8.36
CA ASN A 40 -3.64 2.54 7.27
C ASN A 40 -4.33 2.25 5.93
N ARG A 41 -4.44 3.27 5.09
CA ARG A 41 -4.80 3.16 3.67
C ARG A 41 -3.75 3.92 2.87
N GLY A 42 -3.07 3.23 1.96
CA GLY A 42 -2.02 3.82 1.14
C GLY A 42 -1.80 3.06 -0.15
N CYS A 43 -0.76 3.45 -0.89
CA CYS A 43 -0.36 2.75 -2.10
C CYS A 43 1.16 2.75 -2.27
N TRP A 44 1.65 1.80 -3.07
CA TRP A 44 3.05 1.68 -3.46
C TRP A 44 3.20 1.72 -4.98
N PRO A 45 4.19 2.42 -5.56
CA PRO A 45 4.49 2.32 -6.99
C PRO A 45 4.91 0.89 -7.33
N MET A 46 4.21 0.24 -8.27
CA MET A 46 4.46 -1.18 -8.58
C MET A 46 5.84 -1.43 -9.20
N SER A 47 6.45 -0.40 -9.79
CA SER A 47 7.81 -0.47 -10.34
C SER A 47 8.90 -0.46 -9.27
N SER A 48 8.56 -0.13 -8.02
CA SER A 48 9.55 0.22 -6.99
C SER A 48 9.51 -0.69 -5.77
N VAL A 49 8.56 -1.62 -5.70
CA VAL A 49 8.41 -2.56 -4.58
C VAL A 49 8.12 -3.97 -5.07
N GLU A 50 8.56 -4.96 -4.29
CA GLU A 50 8.17 -6.36 -4.43
C GLU A 50 7.40 -6.78 -3.18
N LEU A 51 6.27 -7.46 -3.35
CA LEU A 51 5.48 -8.02 -2.25
C LEU A 51 5.81 -9.50 -2.10
N VAL A 52 6.49 -9.84 -1.01
CA VAL A 52 6.86 -11.22 -0.67
C VAL A 52 5.88 -11.76 0.36
N PHE A 53 5.26 -12.89 0.06
CA PHE A 53 4.36 -13.61 0.96
C PHE A 53 5.02 -14.93 1.34
N THR A 54 5.25 -15.15 2.62
CA THR A 54 5.61 -16.47 3.15
C THR A 54 4.33 -17.23 3.51
N SER A 55 4.38 -18.55 3.42
CA SER A 55 3.28 -19.47 3.74
C SER A 55 2.92 -19.52 5.22
N ASP A 56 3.65 -18.77 6.05
CA ASP A 56 3.63 -18.89 7.50
C ASP A 56 2.92 -17.63 8.01
N GLY A 57 1.59 -17.77 8.15
CA GLY A 57 0.70 -16.71 8.63
C GLY A 57 0.83 -16.42 10.12
#